data_AF-A0A0F8X433-F1
#
_entry.id   AF-A0A0F8X433-F1
#
_cell.length_a   1.000
_cell.length_b   1.000
_cell.length_c   1.000
_cell.angle_alpha   90.00
_cell.angle_beta   90.00
_cell.angle_gamma   90.00
#
_symmetry.space_group_name_H-M   'P 1'
#
loop_
_entity.id
_entity.type
_entity.pdbx_description
1 polymer ?
#
loop_
_entity_poly.entity_id
_entity_poly.type
_entity_poly.pdbx_seq_one_letter_code
_entity_poly.pdbx_strand_id
1 'polypeptide(L)'
;MATRRQGKSYADAVTSSSTPADQPPTDSDVSPAVPTHVILKLIGFTVAMITTPVGMYFVSVSFGASTTVAGIVAAVMANVILVLYVYVAWQEDKEEREAEAKKRSKKAE
;
A
#
# COMPACT_ATOMS: atom_id res chain seq x y z
N MET A 1 65.09 -25.04 14.66
CA MET A 1 64.34 -24.54 13.49
C MET A 1 62.86 -24.53 13.85
N ALA A 2 62.26 -23.35 14.03
CA ALA A 2 60.84 -23.21 14.36
C ALA A 2 60.23 -22.12 13.45
N THR A 3 59.28 -22.53 12.62
CA THR A 3 58.59 -21.68 11.64
C THR A 3 57.48 -20.92 12.36
N ARG A 4 57.57 -19.58 12.43
CA ARG A 4 56.46 -18.73 12.91
C ARG A 4 55.70 -18.16 11.71
N ARG A 5 54.47 -18.63 11.50
CA ARG A 5 53.53 -18.08 10.51
C ARG A 5 53.27 -16.60 10.80
N GLN A 6 53.59 -15.72 9.84
CA GLN A 6 53.14 -14.32 9.85
C GLN A 6 51.65 -14.27 9.49
N GLY A 7 50.80 -14.06 10.48
CA GLY A 7 49.41 -13.66 10.28
C GLY A 7 49.37 -12.20 9.83
N LYS A 8 48.71 -11.93 8.71
CA LYS A 8 48.35 -10.59 8.26
C LYS A 8 47.56 -9.89 9.38
N SER A 9 48.08 -8.75 9.83
CA SER A 9 47.46 -7.92 10.85
C SER A 9 46.12 -7.40 10.35
N TYR A 10 45.06 -7.64 11.12
CA TYR A 10 43.70 -7.19 10.83
C TYR A 10 43.60 -5.66 10.71
N ALA A 11 44.59 -4.90 11.21
CA ALA A 11 44.63 -3.45 11.16
C ALA A 11 44.92 -2.88 9.75
N ASP A 12 45.66 -3.60 8.90
CA ASP A 12 46.00 -3.11 7.55
C ASP A 12 44.86 -3.30 6.54
N ALA A 13 43.91 -4.19 6.83
CA ALA A 13 42.74 -4.45 5.97
C ALA A 13 41.63 -3.40 6.14
N VAL A 14 41.59 -2.68 7.27
CA VAL A 14 40.55 -1.69 7.57
C VAL A 14 40.93 -0.27 7.16
N THR A 15 42.21 0.02 6.94
CA THR A 15 42.70 1.36 6.54
C THR A 15 42.83 1.53 5.03
N SER A 16 42.74 0.45 4.26
CA SER A 16 42.79 0.50 2.78
C SER A 16 41.42 0.67 2.11
N SER A 17 40.32 0.78 2.87
CA SER A 17 38.96 0.92 2.33
C SER A 17 38.29 2.27 2.60
N SER A 18 39.00 3.24 3.16
CA SER A 18 38.50 4.61 3.37
C SER A 18 39.11 5.59 2.36
N THR A 19 38.75 5.46 1.09
CA THR A 19 38.67 6.61 0.18
C THR A 19 37.58 6.34 -0.85
N PRO A 20 36.36 6.82 -0.63
CA PRO A 20 35.43 7.13 -1.71
C PRO A 20 35.48 8.63 -1.95
N ALA A 21 36.55 9.10 -2.59
CA ALA A 21 36.45 10.31 -3.39
C ALA A 21 35.83 9.88 -4.72
N ASP A 22 34.69 10.49 -5.06
CA ASP A 22 33.96 10.36 -6.33
C ASP A 22 32.95 9.21 -6.46
N GLN A 23 31.95 9.18 -5.57
CA GLN A 23 30.63 8.66 -5.96
C GLN A 23 29.77 9.83 -6.45
N PRO A 24 29.22 9.79 -7.68
CA PRO A 24 28.26 10.80 -8.13
C PRO A 24 27.06 10.83 -7.17
N PRO A 25 26.35 11.96 -7.03
CA PRO A 25 25.22 12.07 -6.13
C PRO A 25 24.25 10.92 -6.40
N THR A 26 24.15 9.99 -5.45
CA THR A 26 23.13 8.96 -5.49
C THR A 26 21.83 9.68 -5.19
N ASP A 27 21.17 10.13 -6.25
CA ASP A 27 19.83 10.70 -6.18
C ASP A 27 18.98 9.75 -5.35
N SER A 28 18.65 10.21 -4.15
CA SER A 28 17.71 9.54 -3.26
C SER A 28 16.33 9.78 -3.87
N ASP A 29 16.03 9.01 -4.91
CA ASP A 29 14.74 9.05 -5.56
C ASP A 29 13.69 8.51 -4.58
N VAL A 30 13.09 9.44 -3.84
CA VAL A 30 11.99 9.25 -2.90
C VAL A 30 10.64 9.36 -3.61
N SER A 31 10.62 9.20 -4.95
CA SER A 31 9.37 9.06 -5.68
C SER A 31 8.49 8.01 -4.98
N PRO A 32 7.21 8.31 -4.73
CA PRO A 32 6.38 7.47 -3.88
C PRO A 32 6.38 6.02 -4.35
N ALA A 33 6.99 5.13 -3.56
CA ALA A 33 7.06 3.70 -3.86
C ALA A 33 5.67 3.04 -3.87
N VAL A 34 4.67 3.72 -3.32
CA VAL A 34 3.26 3.33 -3.33
C VAL A 34 2.55 3.99 -4.52
N PRO A 35 1.97 3.21 -5.45
CA PRO A 35 1.26 3.75 -6.60
C PRO A 35 0.14 4.72 -6.19
N THR A 36 0.05 5.87 -6.85
CA THR A 36 -0.93 6.93 -6.54
C THR A 36 -2.38 6.43 -6.59
N HIS A 37 -2.67 5.45 -7.44
CA HIS A 37 -4.01 4.85 -7.54
C HIS A 37 -4.41 4.15 -6.22
N VAL A 38 -3.46 3.56 -5.50
CA VAL A 38 -3.69 2.93 -4.20
C VAL A 38 -4.02 3.99 -3.17
N ILE A 39 -3.26 5.10 -3.16
CA ILE A 39 -3.47 6.22 -2.24
C ILE A 39 -4.90 6.77 -2.38
N LEU A 40 -5.37 6.99 -3.61
CA LEU A 40 -6.73 7.46 -3.87
C LEU A 40 -7.79 6.47 -3.38
N LYS A 41 -7.58 5.16 -3.55
CA LYS A 41 -8.47 4.12 -3.04
C LYS A 41 -8.53 4.12 -1.51
N LEU A 42 -7.38 4.22 -0.84
CA LEU A 42 -7.31 4.28 0.62
C LEU A 42 -8.06 5.51 1.18
N ILE A 43 -7.87 6.68 0.56
CA ILE A 43 -8.59 7.89 0.96
C ILE A 43 -10.09 7.75 0.68
N GLY A 44 -10.47 7.27 -0.50
CA GLY A 44 -11.89 7.07 -0.84
C GLY A 44 -12.58 6.10 0.12
N PHE A 45 -11.91 5.01 0.48
CA PHE A 45 -12.45 4.00 1.38
C PHE A 45 -12.57 4.50 2.82
N THR A 46 -11.59 5.25 3.31
CA THR A 46 -11.65 5.84 4.67
C THR A 46 -12.77 6.87 4.79
N VAL A 47 -12.94 7.74 3.78
CA VAL A 47 -14.06 8.68 3.74
C VAL A 47 -15.39 7.94 3.64
N ALA A 48 -15.50 6.94 2.77
CA ALA A 48 -16.74 6.16 2.60
C ALA A 48 -17.16 5.45 3.90
N MET A 49 -16.19 4.87 4.64
CA MET A 49 -16.44 4.14 5.89
C MET A 49 -17.01 5.04 6.99
N ILE A 50 -16.66 6.32 7.02
CA ILE A 50 -17.20 7.28 7.99
C ILE A 50 -18.50 7.88 7.47
N THR A 51 -18.47 8.42 6.25
CA THR A 51 -19.58 9.22 5.72
C THR A 51 -20.80 8.39 5.35
N THR A 52 -20.64 7.14 4.90
CA THR A 52 -21.78 6.33 4.45
C THR A 52 -22.63 5.84 5.62
N PRO A 53 -22.09 5.21 6.69
CA PRO A 53 -22.91 4.79 7.82
C PRO A 53 -23.47 5.97 8.61
N VAL A 54 -22.67 7.02 8.83
CA VAL A 54 -23.11 8.25 9.53
C VAL A 54 -24.12 9.02 8.69
N GLY A 55 -23.89 9.14 7.39
CA GLY A 55 -24.83 9.75 6.46
C GLY A 55 -26.15 8.99 6.42
N MET A 56 -26.11 7.65 6.34
CA MET A 56 -27.32 6.85 6.33
C MET A 56 -28.12 6.96 7.64
N TYR A 57 -27.44 7.14 8.79
CA TYR A 57 -28.11 7.44 10.05
C TYR A 57 -28.93 8.73 9.95
N PHE A 58 -28.32 9.84 9.54
CA PHE A 58 -29.01 11.13 9.45
C PHE A 58 -30.10 11.15 8.38
N VAL A 59 -29.87 10.48 7.25
CA VAL A 59 -30.88 10.28 6.22
C VAL A 59 -32.08 9.53 6.80
N SER A 60 -31.85 8.45 7.54
CA SER A 60 -32.94 7.66 8.17
C SER A 60 -33.73 8.48 9.19
N VAL A 61 -33.04 9.26 10.04
CA VAL A 61 -33.70 10.17 10.99
C VAL A 61 -34.51 11.25 10.28
N SER A 62 -34.00 11.79 9.17
CA SER A 62 -34.71 12.79 8.36
C SER A 62 -36.00 12.23 7.73
N PHE A 63 -36.09 10.92 7.52
CA PHE A 63 -37.30 10.23 7.08
C PHE A 63 -38.25 9.86 8.23
N GLY A 64 -37.97 10.31 9.46
CA GLY A 64 -38.81 10.07 10.63
C GLY A 64 -38.54 8.75 11.35
N ALA A 65 -37.44 8.05 11.02
CA ALA A 65 -37.03 6.88 11.79
C ALA A 65 -36.60 7.27 13.21
N SER A 66 -36.90 6.41 14.18
CA SER A 66 -36.37 6.58 15.54
C SER A 66 -34.85 6.41 15.53
N THR A 67 -34.17 7.02 16.51
CA THR A 67 -32.71 6.94 16.65
C THR A 67 -32.21 5.50 16.74
N THR A 68 -32.98 4.59 17.35
CA THR A 68 -32.67 3.16 17.39
C THR A 68 -32.73 2.52 16.01
N VAL A 69 -33.78 2.79 15.23
CA VAL A 69 -33.92 2.24 13.87
C VAL A 69 -32.83 2.80 12.96
N ALA A 70 -32.56 4.10 13.03
CA ALA A 70 -31.47 4.73 12.28
C ALA A 70 -30.10 4.14 12.65
N GLY A 71 -29.86 3.85 13.94
CA GLY A 71 -28.65 3.17 14.39
C GLY A 71 -28.52 1.75 13.83
N ILE A 72 -29.62 0.99 13.77
CA ILE A 72 -29.65 -0.35 13.15
C ILE A 72 -29.34 -0.24 11.65
N VAL A 73 -29.96 0.71 10.94
CA VAL A 73 -29.70 0.94 9.52
C VAL A 73 -28.22 1.28 9.29
N ALA A 74 -27.63 2.13 10.12
CA ALA A 74 -26.20 2.46 10.04
C ALA A 74 -25.30 1.22 10.25
N ALA A 75 -25.64 0.37 11.23
CA ALA A 75 -24.90 -0.87 11.48
C ALA A 75 -25.01 -1.85 10.29
N VAL A 76 -26.19 -1.97 9.68
CA VAL A 76 -26.37 -2.77 8.45
C VAL A 76 -25.53 -2.19 7.31
N MET A 77 -25.54 -0.86 7.12
CA MET A 77 -24.71 -0.21 6.09
C MET A 77 -23.21 -0.43 6.29
N ALA A 78 -22.73 -0.48 7.54
CA ALA A 78 -21.33 -0.82 7.81
C ALA A 78 -20.97 -2.23 7.30
N ASN A 79 -21.86 -3.21 7.45
CA ASN A 79 -21.67 -4.55 6.89
C ASN A 79 -21.74 -4.55 5.35
N VAL A 80 -22.59 -3.72 4.75
CA VAL A 80 -22.62 -3.53 3.29
C VAL A 80 -21.29 -3.00 2.78
N ILE A 81 -20.68 -2.01 3.46
CA ILE A 81 -19.35 -1.48 3.10
C ILE A 81 -18.28 -2.58 3.15
N LEU A 82 -18.35 -3.48 4.12
CA LEU A 82 -17.42 -4.62 4.20
C LEU A 82 -17.57 -5.54 2.97
N VAL A 83 -18.79 -5.85 2.54
CA VAL A 83 -19.00 -6.62 1.30
C VAL A 83 -18.49 -5.84 0.08
N LEU A 84 -18.74 -4.53 0.04
CA LEU A 84 -18.30 -3.64 -1.04
C LEU A 84 -16.77 -3.58 -1.14
N TYR A 85 -16.06 -3.57 0.00
CA TYR A 85 -14.60 -3.69 0.05
C TYR A 85 -14.10 -4.96 -0.63
N VAL A 86 -14.67 -6.11 -0.26
CA VAL A 86 -14.29 -7.40 -0.84
C VAL A 86 -14.58 -7.42 -2.34
N TYR A 87 -15.73 -6.88 -2.75
CA TYR A 87 -16.09 -6.78 -4.16
C TYR A 87 -15.10 -5.92 -4.95
N VAL A 88 -14.75 -4.73 -4.43
CA VAL A 88 -13.77 -3.83 -5.06
C VAL A 88 -12.41 -4.50 -5.14
N ALA A 89 -11.93 -5.11 -4.05
CA ALA A 89 -10.67 -5.84 -4.03
C ALA A 89 -10.64 -6.96 -5.08
N TRP A 90 -11.75 -7.67 -5.29
CA TRP A 90 -11.84 -8.69 -6.32
C TRP A 90 -11.86 -8.10 -7.74
N GLN A 91 -12.53 -6.97 -7.95
CA GLN A 91 -12.50 -6.29 -9.24
C GLN A 91 -11.09 -5.81 -9.60
N GLU A 92 -10.36 -5.27 -8.62
CA GLU A 92 -8.98 -4.82 -8.79
C GLU A 92 -8.03 -5.97 -9.15
N ASP A 93 -8.17 -7.13 -8.51
CA ASP A 93 -7.40 -8.34 -8.85
C ASP A 93 -7.68 -8.80 -10.29
N LYS A 94 -8.93 -8.67 -10.76
CA LYS A 94 -9.29 -9.01 -12.15
C LYS A 94 -8.69 -8.04 -13.16
N GLU A 95 -8.76 -6.73 -12.91
CA GLU A 95 -8.18 -5.71 -13.81
C GLU A 95 -6.66 -5.88 -13.95
N GLU A 96 -5.96 -6.18 -12.85
CA GLU A 96 -4.52 -6.42 -12.88
C GLU A 96 -4.17 -7.65 -13.75
N ARG A 97 -4.91 -8.76 -13.58
CA ARG A 97 -4.74 -9.97 -14.40
C ARG A 97 -4.99 -9.73 -15.88
N GLU A 98 -6.01 -8.95 -16.23
CA GLU A 98 -6.31 -8.60 -17.62
C GLU A 98 -5.24 -7.68 -18.24
N ALA A 99 -4.72 -6.72 -17.45
CA ALA A 99 -3.64 -5.84 -17.88
C ALA A 99 -2.33 -6.61 -18.11
N GLU A 100 -2.02 -7.58 -17.26
CA GLU A 100 -0.86 -8.47 -17.44
C GLU A 100 -1.01 -9.38 -18.65
N ALA A 101 -2.19 -9.96 -18.87
CA ALA A 101 -2.48 -10.80 -20.04
C ALA A 101 -2.31 -10.01 -21.35
N LYS A 102 -2.83 -8.76 -21.41
CA LYS A 102 -2.62 -7.87 -22.56
C LYS A 102 -1.13 -7.54 -22.77
N LYS A 103 -0.39 -7.21 -21.71
CA LYS A 103 1.06 -6.94 -21.81
C LYS A 103 1.85 -8.16 -22.32
N ARG A 104 1.48 -9.38 -21.93
CA ARG A 104 2.12 -10.61 -22.42
C ARG A 104 1.83 -10.89 -23.90
N SER A 105 0.58 -10.70 -24.34
CA SER A 105 0.21 -10.88 -25.76
C SER A 105 0.97 -9.94 -26.70
N LYS A 106 1.16 -8.67 -26.29
CA LYS A 106 1.84 -7.63 -27.08
C LYS A 106 3.37 -7.76 -27.12
N LYS A 107 3.96 -8.60 -26.25
CA LYS A 107 5.39 -8.93 -26.26
C LYS A 107 5.69 -10.20 -27.07
N ALA A 108 4.67 -10.97 -27.43
CA ALA A 108 4.79 -12.23 -28.18
C ALA A 108 4.56 -12.05 -29.70
N GLU A 109 4.09 -10.87 -30.10
CA GLU A 109 4.00 -10.37 -31.49
C GLU A 109 5.21 -9.48 -31.79
#